data_AF-A0A6L4AIB8-F1
#
_entry.id   AF-A0A6L4AIB8-F1
#
_cell.length_a   1.000
_cell.length_b   1.000
_cell.length_c   1.000
_cell.angle_alpha   90.00
_cell.angle_beta   90.00
_cell.angle_gamma   90.00
#
_symmetry.space_group_name_H-M   'P 1'
#
loop_
_entity.id
_entity.type
_entity.pdbx_description
1 polymer ?
#
loop_
_entity_poly.entity_id
_entity_poly.type
_entity_poly.pdbx_seq_one_letter_code
_entity_poly.pdbx_strand_id
1 'polypeptide(L)'
;MFRPIACALVLCAAAVSALAAGAIDPAKFRLTPVLLDRMDAVQNDLKAVSKGNEEKDADVESIEELARELQADPRIRAALAKHKVSSTEYATGVFAALHAGMYLATESAANKKQQAAALASFTPEQRANIELLRGRKK
;
A
#
# COMPACT_ATOMS: atom_id res chain seq x y z
N MET A 1 40.11 6.32 30.14
CA MET A 1 38.90 5.95 30.92
C MET A 1 37.67 6.35 30.11
N PHE A 2 37.08 5.42 29.35
CA PHE A 2 35.87 5.69 28.57
C PHE A 2 34.68 5.02 29.26
N ARG A 3 33.67 5.81 29.63
CA ARG A 3 32.39 5.34 30.18
C ARG A 3 31.35 5.39 29.06
N PRO A 4 30.60 4.32 28.77
CA PRO A 4 29.51 4.36 27.81
C PRO A 4 28.28 5.03 28.44
N ILE A 5 27.76 6.07 27.80
CA ILE A 5 26.45 6.65 28.11
C ILE A 5 25.40 5.76 27.43
N ALA A 6 24.64 5.03 28.23
CA ALA A 6 23.46 4.29 27.79
C ALA A 6 22.34 5.28 27.46
N CYS A 7 22.04 5.45 26.17
CA CYS A 7 20.81 6.12 25.74
C CYS A 7 19.65 5.14 25.83
N ALA A 8 18.93 5.21 26.97
CA ALA A 8 17.62 4.60 27.12
C ALA A 8 16.61 5.34 26.20
N LEU A 9 16.17 4.67 25.14
CA LEU A 9 15.06 5.12 24.30
C LEU A 9 13.76 4.90 25.06
N VAL A 10 13.31 5.93 25.76
CA VAL A 10 11.98 6.01 26.37
C VAL A 10 10.97 6.22 25.24
N LEU A 11 10.17 5.19 24.99
CA LEU A 11 9.05 5.20 24.06
C LEU A 11 7.92 6.07 24.66
N CYS A 12 7.95 7.38 24.39
CA CYS A 12 6.84 8.27 24.73
C CYS A 12 5.67 8.01 23.78
N ALA A 13 4.68 7.28 24.28
CA ALA A 13 3.35 7.18 23.71
C ALA A 13 2.69 8.57 23.68
N ALA A 14 2.79 9.27 22.56
CA ALA A 14 1.95 10.41 22.28
C ALA A 14 0.60 9.91 21.75
N ALA A 15 -0.38 9.86 22.65
CA ALA A 15 -1.78 9.75 22.28
C ALA A 15 -2.20 11.02 21.54
N VAL A 16 -2.22 10.96 20.21
CA VAL A 16 -2.93 11.92 19.38
C VAL A 16 -4.35 11.41 19.17
N SER A 17 -5.26 11.93 19.99
CA SER A 17 -6.69 11.89 19.70
C SER A 17 -6.98 12.92 18.61
N ALA A 18 -6.73 12.54 17.36
CA ALA A 18 -7.30 13.21 16.19
C ALA A 18 -8.43 12.34 15.67
N LEU A 19 -9.67 12.78 15.90
CA LEU A 19 -10.84 12.28 15.20
C LEU A 19 -10.75 12.74 13.74
N ALA A 20 -9.87 12.11 12.97
CA ALA A 20 -9.78 12.28 11.53
C ALA A 20 -10.87 11.42 10.89
N ALA A 21 -11.68 12.04 10.04
CA ALA A 21 -12.66 11.34 9.22
C ALA A 21 -11.98 10.20 8.43
N GLY A 22 -12.32 8.95 8.76
CA GLY A 22 -12.18 7.81 7.86
C GLY A 22 -10.77 7.47 7.36
N ALA A 23 -9.74 7.54 8.20
CA ALA A 23 -8.47 6.88 7.88
C ALA A 23 -8.72 5.36 7.82
N ILE A 24 -8.75 4.82 6.61
CA ILE A 24 -8.85 3.38 6.38
C ILE A 24 -7.54 2.78 6.89
N ASP A 25 -7.59 2.01 7.99
CA ASP A 25 -6.43 1.26 8.46
C ASP A 25 -5.94 0.34 7.33
N PRO A 26 -4.72 0.52 6.80
CA PRO A 26 -4.22 -0.29 5.70
C PRO A 26 -4.12 -1.78 6.05
N ALA A 27 -3.92 -2.12 7.33
CA ALA A 27 -3.93 -3.51 7.78
C ALA A 27 -5.34 -4.13 7.74
N LYS A 28 -6.39 -3.29 7.62
CA LYS A 28 -7.79 -3.68 7.48
C LYS A 28 -8.35 -3.48 6.08
N PHE A 29 -7.56 -2.95 5.15
CA PHE A 29 -8.01 -2.78 3.78
C PHE A 29 -8.06 -4.11 3.04
N ARG A 30 -9.20 -4.41 2.43
CA ARG A 30 -9.41 -5.63 1.66
C ARG A 30 -9.44 -5.33 0.17
N LEU A 31 -8.44 -5.82 -0.54
CA LEU A 31 -8.44 -5.85 -2.00
C LEU A 31 -9.56 -6.74 -2.50
N THR A 32 -10.16 -6.35 -3.61
CA THR A 32 -11.14 -7.14 -4.34
C THR A 32 -10.69 -7.29 -5.79
N PRO A 33 -11.08 -8.37 -6.49
CA PRO A 33 -10.77 -8.53 -7.91
C PRO A 33 -11.22 -7.32 -8.73
N VAL A 34 -12.44 -6.82 -8.46
CA VAL A 34 -13.03 -5.67 -9.15
C VAL A 34 -12.25 -4.39 -8.90
N LEU A 35 -11.78 -4.14 -7.68
CA LEU A 35 -10.94 -2.97 -7.39
C LEU A 35 -9.61 -3.06 -8.13
N LEU A 36 -8.98 -4.23 -8.14
CA LEU A 36 -7.73 -4.43 -8.87
C LEU A 36 -7.91 -4.21 -10.38
N ASP A 37 -9.00 -4.70 -10.98
CA ASP A 37 -9.33 -4.45 -12.38
C ASP A 37 -9.46 -2.95 -12.69
N ARG A 38 -10.10 -2.19 -11.79
CA ARG A 38 -10.22 -0.73 -11.94
C ARG A 38 -8.87 -0.03 -11.79
N MET A 39 -8.03 -0.46 -10.85
CA MET A 39 -6.68 0.08 -10.68
C MET A 39 -5.81 -0.18 -11.91
N ASP A 40 -5.87 -1.38 -12.49
CA ASP A 40 -5.20 -1.74 -13.74
C ASP A 40 -5.69 -0.86 -14.91
N ALA A 41 -7.00 -0.61 -14.98
CA ALA A 41 -7.59 0.27 -16.00
C ALA A 41 -7.16 1.74 -15.86
N VAL A 42 -7.05 2.25 -14.62
CA VAL A 42 -6.49 3.58 -14.34
C VAL A 42 -5.04 3.66 -14.83
N GLN A 43 -4.21 2.67 -14.49
CA GLN A 43 -2.81 2.63 -14.93
C GLN A 43 -2.69 2.63 -16.46
N ASN A 44 -3.53 1.86 -17.16
CA ASN A 44 -3.54 1.83 -18.61
C ASN A 44 -3.93 3.17 -19.24
N ASP A 45 -4.95 3.85 -18.69
CA ASP A 45 -5.33 5.19 -19.13
C ASP A 45 -4.20 6.19 -18.91
N LEU A 46 -3.51 6.13 -17.76
CA LEU A 46 -2.37 7.01 -17.48
C LEU A 46 -1.18 6.74 -18.40
N LYS A 47 -0.84 5.48 -18.68
CA LYS A 47 0.22 5.11 -19.63
C LYS A 47 -0.10 5.59 -21.05
N ALA A 48 -1.36 5.51 -21.47
CA ALA A 48 -1.79 5.99 -22.79
C ALA A 48 -1.60 7.52 -22.95
N VAL A 49 -1.79 8.27 -21.87
CA VAL A 49 -1.66 9.74 -21.86
C VAL A 49 -0.22 10.21 -21.59
N SER A 50 0.61 9.38 -20.95
CA SER A 50 1.92 9.77 -20.41
C SER A 50 3.12 9.29 -21.23
N LYS A 51 2.98 9.06 -22.55
CA LYS A 51 4.11 8.70 -23.44
C LYS A 51 5.33 9.61 -23.19
N GLY A 52 6.28 9.17 -22.35
CA GLY A 52 7.56 9.85 -22.10
C GLY A 52 7.83 10.38 -20.69
N ASN A 53 6.95 10.23 -19.70
CA ASN A 53 7.36 10.47 -18.31
C ASN A 53 7.75 9.14 -17.67
N GLU A 54 9.05 8.97 -17.45
CA GLU A 54 9.60 7.94 -16.56
C GLU A 54 8.77 7.95 -15.27
N GLU A 55 8.31 6.77 -14.86
CA GLU A 55 7.71 6.55 -13.55
C GLU A 55 8.76 7.00 -12.53
N LYS A 56 8.66 8.26 -12.08
CA LYS A 56 9.42 8.71 -10.93
C LYS A 56 8.94 7.82 -9.80
N ASP A 57 9.86 7.03 -9.27
CA ASP A 57 9.71 6.39 -7.97
C ASP A 57 9.42 7.53 -6.99
N ALA A 58 8.14 7.82 -6.81
CA ALA A 58 7.70 8.77 -5.83
C ALA A 58 7.96 8.05 -4.50
N ASP A 59 8.97 8.52 -3.78
CA ASP A 59 9.25 8.15 -2.39
C ASP A 59 8.06 8.64 -1.54
N VAL A 60 6.93 7.95 -1.64
CA VAL A 60 5.70 8.32 -0.99
C VAL A 60 5.66 7.62 0.36
N GLU A 61 5.84 8.41 1.42
CA GLU A 61 5.99 7.90 2.78
C GLU A 61 4.65 7.49 3.42
N SER A 62 3.52 7.92 2.85
CA SER A 62 2.18 7.67 3.41
C SER A 62 1.05 7.58 2.39
N ILE A 63 -0.06 6.95 2.80
CA ILE A 63 -1.28 6.82 1.99
C ILE A 63 -1.91 8.19 1.72
N GLU A 64 -1.90 9.07 2.73
CA GLU A 64 -2.48 10.41 2.66
C GLU A 64 -1.71 11.29 1.69
N GLU A 65 -0.38 11.18 1.69
CA GLU A 65 0.48 11.88 0.75
C GLU A 65 0.23 11.42 -0.68
N LEU A 66 0.21 10.09 -0.91
CA LEU A 66 -0.11 9.54 -2.23
C LEU A 66 -1.48 10.03 -2.71
N ALA A 67 -2.49 9.95 -1.85
CA ALA A 67 -3.84 10.38 -2.19
C ALA A 67 -3.89 11.88 -2.56
N ARG A 68 -3.13 12.72 -1.85
CA ARG A 68 -3.02 14.16 -2.14
C ARG A 68 -2.32 14.42 -3.47
N GLU A 69 -1.24 13.72 -3.76
CA GLU A 69 -0.52 13.83 -5.04
C GLU A 69 -1.40 13.41 -6.22
N LEU A 70 -2.10 12.27 -6.09
CA LEU A 70 -3.04 11.81 -7.10
C LEU A 70 -4.17 12.82 -7.36
N GLN A 71 -4.60 13.55 -6.33
CA GLN A 71 -5.60 14.61 -6.50
C GLN A 71 -5.06 15.90 -7.10
N ALA A 72 -3.75 16.15 -7.00
CA ALA A 72 -3.12 17.37 -7.47
C ALA A 72 -3.08 17.44 -9.02
N ASP A 73 -2.96 16.31 -9.71
CA ASP A 73 -2.99 16.27 -11.19
C ASP A 73 -4.43 16.09 -11.71
N PRO A 74 -4.99 17.06 -12.46
CA PRO A 74 -6.32 16.95 -13.04
C PRO A 74 -6.51 15.75 -13.97
N ARG A 75 -5.46 15.30 -14.65
CA ARG A 75 -5.49 14.14 -15.56
C ARG A 75 -5.63 12.84 -14.78
N ILE A 76 -4.89 12.71 -13.67
CA ILE A 76 -5.01 11.56 -12.77
C ILE A 76 -6.39 11.54 -12.13
N ARG A 77 -6.87 12.68 -11.64
CA ARG A 77 -8.22 12.80 -11.09
C ARG A 77 -9.31 12.38 -12.10
N ALA A 78 -9.16 12.77 -13.37
CA ALA A 78 -10.09 12.37 -14.43
C ALA A 78 -10.07 10.86 -14.70
N ALA A 79 -8.88 10.24 -14.73
CA ALA A 79 -8.74 8.79 -14.91
C ALA A 79 -9.34 8.00 -13.74
N LEU A 80 -9.06 8.41 -12.50
CA LEU A 80 -9.64 7.84 -11.29
C LEU A 80 -11.17 7.92 -11.30
N ALA A 81 -11.72 9.10 -11.63
CA ALA A 81 -13.16 9.31 -11.73
C ALA A 81 -13.82 8.44 -12.80
N LYS A 82 -13.19 8.29 -13.98
CA LYS A 82 -13.67 7.43 -15.07
C LYS A 82 -13.87 5.98 -14.62
N HIS A 83 -12.97 5.46 -13.78
CA HIS A 83 -13.03 4.09 -13.26
C HIS A 83 -13.72 3.97 -11.90
N LYS A 84 -14.31 5.06 -11.39
CA LYS A 84 -15.02 5.11 -10.11
C LYS A 84 -14.16 4.66 -8.94
N VAL A 85 -12.91 5.11 -8.91
CA VAL A 85 -11.96 4.90 -7.82
C VAL A 85 -11.63 6.26 -7.21
N SER A 86 -11.66 6.38 -5.88
CA SER A 86 -11.19 7.60 -5.22
C SER A 86 -9.67 7.58 -5.05
N SER A 87 -9.02 8.75 -4.92
CA SER A 87 -7.57 8.80 -4.70
C SER A 87 -7.14 8.10 -3.41
N THR A 88 -7.94 8.18 -2.34
CA THR A 88 -7.68 7.46 -1.09
C THR A 88 -7.82 5.95 -1.28
N GLU A 89 -8.89 5.48 -1.94
CA GLU A 89 -9.08 4.05 -2.22
C GLU A 89 -7.98 3.49 -3.12
N TYR A 90 -7.56 4.25 -4.14
CA TYR A 90 -6.44 3.89 -5.00
C TYR A 90 -5.14 3.81 -4.20
N ALA A 91 -4.83 4.83 -3.39
CA ALA A 91 -3.61 4.88 -2.57
C ALA A 91 -3.57 3.73 -1.56
N THR A 92 -4.64 3.51 -0.78
CA THR A 92 -4.71 2.38 0.16
C THR A 92 -4.58 1.04 -0.57
N GLY A 93 -5.18 0.91 -1.76
CA GLY A 93 -5.07 -0.26 -2.61
C GLY A 93 -3.64 -0.53 -3.09
N VAL A 94 -2.91 0.52 -3.50
CA VAL A 94 -1.49 0.42 -3.88
C VAL A 94 -0.66 -0.10 -2.71
N PHE A 95 -0.81 0.45 -1.51
CA PHE A 95 -0.06 0.00 -0.32
C PHE A 95 -0.40 -1.45 0.07
N ALA A 96 -1.69 -1.82 0.02
CA ALA A 96 -2.13 -3.19 0.30
C ALA A 96 -1.57 -4.18 -0.74
N ALA A 97 -1.56 -3.80 -2.02
CA ALA A 97 -1.02 -4.60 -3.11
C ALA A 97 0.51 -4.73 -3.00
N LEU A 98 1.21 -3.64 -2.65
CA LEU A 98 2.65 -3.63 -2.41
C LEU A 98 3.03 -4.56 -1.26
N HIS A 99 2.33 -4.47 -0.11
CA HIS A 99 2.56 -5.38 1.02
C HIS A 99 2.41 -6.85 0.61
N ALA A 100 1.30 -7.19 -0.06
CA ALA A 100 1.06 -8.55 -0.52
C ALA A 100 2.10 -8.99 -1.57
N GLY A 101 2.49 -8.10 -2.47
CA GLY A 101 3.53 -8.34 -3.49
C GLY A 101 4.91 -8.60 -2.89
N MET A 102 5.33 -7.79 -1.91
CA MET A 102 6.59 -7.97 -1.18
C MET A 102 6.65 -9.32 -0.47
N TYR A 103 5.54 -9.72 0.17
CA TYR A 103 5.44 -11.04 0.77
C TYR A 103 5.62 -12.15 -0.27
N LEU A 104 4.90 -12.08 -1.39
CA LEU A 104 5.00 -13.08 -2.47
C LEU A 104 6.37 -13.10 -3.16
N ALA A 105 7.07 -11.97 -3.22
CA ALA A 105 8.42 -11.90 -3.77
C ALA A 105 9.44 -12.60 -2.87
N THR A 106 9.30 -12.48 -1.55
CA THR A 106 10.20 -13.09 -0.56
C THR A 106 9.84 -14.54 -0.20
N GLU A 107 8.64 -15.00 -0.56
CA GLU A 107 8.12 -16.35 -0.28
C GLU A 107 9.02 -17.48 -0.79
N SER A 108 9.75 -17.28 -1.90
CA SER A 108 10.70 -18.28 -2.43
C SER A 108 12.05 -18.34 -1.70
N ALA A 109 12.44 -17.26 -1.02
CA ALA A 109 13.72 -17.13 -0.32
C ALA A 109 13.63 -17.46 1.18
N ALA A 110 12.43 -17.37 1.76
CA ALA A 110 12.19 -17.73 3.16
C ALA A 110 12.03 -19.25 3.34
N ASN A 111 12.49 -19.79 4.48
CA ASN A 111 12.15 -21.17 4.81
C ASN A 111 10.66 -21.28 5.21
N LYS A 112 10.06 -22.46 4.97
CA LYS A 112 8.63 -22.72 5.19
C LYS A 112 8.14 -22.36 6.60
N LYS A 113 9.00 -22.50 7.62
CA LYS A 113 8.65 -22.20 9.02
C LYS A 113 8.55 -20.70 9.27
N GLN A 114 9.53 -19.93 8.80
CA GLN A 114 9.52 -18.47 8.90
C GLN A 114 8.37 -17.87 8.11
N GLN A 115 8.10 -18.44 6.93
CA GLN A 115 6.99 -18.04 6.10
C GLN A 115 5.62 -18.23 6.78
N ALA A 116 5.39 -19.41 7.37
CA ALA A 116 4.16 -19.71 8.09
C ALA A 116 3.99 -18.82 9.34
N ALA A 117 5.09 -18.54 10.06
CA ALA A 117 5.07 -17.63 11.19
C ALA A 117 4.75 -16.19 10.78
N ALA A 118 5.32 -15.72 9.66
CA ALA A 118 5.02 -14.39 9.11
C ALA A 118 3.54 -14.28 8.72
N LEU A 119 2.98 -15.24 7.99
CA LEU A 119 1.54 -15.23 7.66
C LEU A 119 0.65 -15.25 8.90
N ALA A 120 1.01 -16.03 9.92
CA ALA A 120 0.25 -16.10 11.16
C ALA A 120 0.23 -14.76 11.92
N SER A 121 1.23 -13.90 11.73
CA SER A 121 1.28 -12.57 12.33
C SER A 121 0.41 -11.52 11.61
N PHE A 122 -0.03 -11.82 10.38
CA PHE A 122 -0.82 -10.89 9.57
C PHE A 122 -2.31 -10.92 9.91
N THR A 123 -2.96 -9.78 9.68
CA THR A 123 -4.42 -9.67 9.81
C THR A 123 -5.13 -10.60 8.82
N PRO A 124 -6.40 -10.99 9.09
CA PRO A 124 -7.20 -11.73 8.12
C PRO A 124 -7.28 -11.04 6.74
N GLU A 125 -7.36 -9.71 6.73
CA GLU A 125 -7.45 -8.91 5.51
C GLU A 125 -6.14 -8.94 4.71
N GLN A 126 -4.99 -8.78 5.37
CA GLN A 126 -3.67 -8.90 4.74
C GLN A 126 -3.45 -10.29 4.15
N ARG A 127 -3.83 -11.35 4.87
CA ARG A 127 -3.77 -12.74 4.36
C ARG A 127 -4.66 -12.91 3.13
N ALA A 128 -5.88 -12.38 3.15
CA ALA A 128 -6.79 -12.43 2.00
C ALA A 128 -6.22 -11.70 0.78
N ASN A 129 -5.55 -10.56 0.98
CA ASN A 129 -4.90 -9.81 -0.10
C ASN A 129 -3.74 -10.59 -0.73
N ILE A 130 -2.93 -11.28 0.08
CA ILE A 130 -1.85 -12.17 -0.38
C ILE A 130 -2.42 -13.31 -1.24
N GLU A 131 -3.46 -13.99 -0.76
CA GLU A 131 -4.10 -15.07 -1.53
C GLU A 131 -4.67 -14.57 -2.86
N LEU A 132 -5.33 -13.41 -2.85
CA LEU A 132 -5.88 -12.79 -4.04
C LEU A 132 -4.79 -12.52 -5.10
N LEU A 133 -3.67 -11.90 -4.69
CA LEU A 133 -2.57 -11.62 -5.62
C LEU A 133 -1.84 -12.89 -6.06
N ARG A 134 -1.72 -13.90 -5.19
CA ARG A 134 -1.16 -15.20 -5.58
C ARG A 134 -1.98 -15.85 -6.69
N GLY A 135 -3.30 -15.74 -6.64
CA GLY A 135 -4.21 -16.24 -7.67
C GLY A 135 -4.08 -15.50 -9.02
N ARG A 136 -3.69 -14.22 -9.01
CA ARG A 136 -3.51 -13.41 -10.22
C ARG A 136 -2.16 -13.57 -10.92
N LYS A 137 -1.13 -14.04 -10.22
CA LYS A 137 0.23 -14.24 -10.78
C LYS A 137 0.35 -15.54 -11.60
N LYS A 138 -0.62 -16.45 -11.47
CA LYS A 138 -0.70 -17.70 -12.23
C LYS A 138 -1.34 -17.48 -13.59
#